data_AF-A0A7S4NHD8-F1
#
_entry.id   AF-A0A7S4NHD8-F1
#
_cell.length_a   1.000
_cell.length_b   1.000
_cell.length_c   1.000
_cell.angle_alpha   90.00
_cell.angle_beta   90.00
_cell.angle_gamma   90.00
#
_symmetry.space_group_name_H-M   'P 1'
#
loop_
_entity.id
_entity.type
_entity.pdbx_description
1 polymer ?
#
loop_
_entity_poly.entity_id
_entity_poly.type
_entity_poly.pdbx_seq_one_letter_code
_entity_poly.pdbx_strand_id
1 'polypeptide(L)'
;MTSGASEEQRKSQSTAKGSWTEVVGDVYNGVTVGASHSLWFVTNWVKTEAIRPAMGLVGLGGQDDSNEASDEEENPGLKVIGVGYGRTGTYSLTLALETLGFPCLHTQHLHESPDIFHMWTEGVYSPSIEANHATLGEPDFDFLVSRGWRATADLPMALYYEQVLAKYPDCKFILTTRESSEVWFRSWNMLTKTITQPTQYFGFMSHIRSLDNYLRWLFSIVNKDDKYLSAPHPLPGQIKERAISSYEDHNRRVREVIPKGQLLEYHVKEGWEPLCQFLEIENCPTTPFPKTNSATEVQVQAVAAMVVPLTVAVFVVFYLFSFLIQKSTGLTVIQWLNHKRRGFLMRLCGKGGKKREVTAAVGAKKIM
;
A
#
# COMPACT_ATOMS: atom_id res chain seq x y z
N MET A 1 4.73 59.17 5.90
CA MET A 1 3.58 58.62 5.16
C MET A 1 3.70 57.11 5.13
N THR A 2 2.70 56.48 5.76
CA THR A 2 2.26 55.08 5.65
C THR A 2 3.28 53.96 5.86
N SER A 3 3.52 53.68 7.14
CA SER A 3 3.50 52.30 7.65
C SER A 3 2.11 51.69 7.42
N GLY A 4 2.03 50.43 7.00
CA GLY A 4 0.74 49.76 6.91
C GLY A 4 0.71 48.51 6.03
N ALA A 5 1.67 47.59 6.19
CA ALA A 5 1.38 46.21 5.84
C ALA A 5 0.48 45.68 6.96
N SER A 6 -0.82 45.54 6.68
CA SER A 6 -1.82 45.20 7.68
C SER A 6 -1.54 43.83 8.28
N GLU A 7 -1.71 43.75 9.59
CA GLU A 7 -1.66 42.53 10.40
C GLU A 7 -2.67 41.46 9.94
N GLU A 8 -3.59 41.85 9.05
CA GLU A 8 -4.59 41.04 8.37
C GLU A 8 -3.99 40.18 7.24
N GLN A 9 -2.95 40.66 6.54
CA GLN A 9 -2.23 39.87 5.54
C GLN A 9 -1.35 38.77 6.16
N ARG A 10 -0.88 38.95 7.40
CA ARG A 10 -0.16 37.90 8.14
C ARG A 10 -1.08 36.87 8.78
N LYS A 11 -2.35 37.20 9.05
CA LYS A 11 -3.32 36.26 9.63
C LYS A 11 -3.99 35.33 8.61
N SER A 12 -4.04 35.68 7.32
CA SER A 12 -4.63 34.80 6.30
C SER A 12 -3.74 33.60 5.91
N GLN A 13 -2.44 33.62 6.25
CA GLN A 13 -1.51 32.52 5.95
C GLN A 13 -1.31 31.51 7.09
N SER A 14 -1.87 31.71 8.29
CA SER A 14 -1.53 30.85 9.45
C SER A 14 -2.60 29.87 9.94
N THR A 15 -3.79 29.81 9.35
CA THR A 15 -4.82 28.84 9.77
C THR A 15 -5.69 28.35 8.62
N ALA A 16 -5.13 27.55 7.72
CA ALA A 16 -5.92 26.62 6.94
C ALA A 16 -5.32 25.22 7.11
N LYS A 17 -5.93 24.41 7.99
CA LYS A 17 -5.94 22.95 7.80
C LYS A 17 -6.31 22.70 6.32
N GLY A 18 -5.56 21.81 5.65
CA GLY A 18 -5.54 21.63 4.19
C GLY A 18 -6.88 21.84 3.50
N SER A 19 -6.84 22.52 2.35
CA SER A 19 -8.05 22.91 1.60
C SER A 19 -8.98 21.71 1.44
N TRP A 20 -10.30 21.90 1.56
CA TRP A 20 -11.29 20.83 1.39
C TRP A 20 -11.10 20.04 0.09
N THR A 21 -10.62 20.70 -0.97
CA THR A 21 -10.27 20.07 -2.25
C THR A 21 -9.10 19.08 -2.13
N GLU A 22 -8.09 19.39 -1.32
CA GLU A 22 -6.96 18.49 -1.03
C GLU A 22 -7.42 17.28 -0.22
N VAL A 23 -8.26 17.48 0.79
CA VAL A 23 -8.80 16.39 1.61
C VAL A 23 -9.65 15.43 0.76
N VAL A 24 -10.49 15.96 -0.14
CA VAL A 24 -11.29 15.14 -1.06
C VAL A 24 -10.41 14.39 -2.06
N GLY A 25 -9.37 15.04 -2.61
CA GLY A 25 -8.40 14.39 -3.50
C GLY A 25 -7.63 13.26 -2.82
N ASP A 26 -7.15 13.49 -1.60
CA ASP A 26 -6.46 12.48 -0.79
C ASP A 26 -7.37 11.26 -0.52
N VAL A 27 -8.64 11.49 -0.19
CA VAL A 27 -9.62 10.41 0.02
C VAL A 27 -9.86 9.63 -1.26
N TYR A 28 -10.07 10.32 -2.39
CA TYR A 28 -10.31 9.68 -3.68
C TYR A 28 -9.12 8.82 -4.14
N ASN A 29 -7.91 9.37 -4.10
CA ASN A 29 -6.70 8.64 -4.48
C ASN A 29 -6.47 7.45 -3.55
N GLY A 30 -6.62 7.65 -2.23
CA GLY A 30 -6.51 6.58 -1.25
C GLY A 30 -7.47 5.43 -1.54
N VAL A 31 -8.76 5.72 -1.77
CA VAL A 31 -9.77 4.69 -2.09
C VAL A 31 -9.41 3.97 -3.40
N THR A 32 -9.01 4.70 -4.43
CA THR A 32 -8.69 4.13 -5.75
C THR A 32 -7.50 3.18 -5.67
N VAL A 33 -6.42 3.60 -5.03
CA VAL A 33 -5.22 2.76 -4.86
C VAL A 33 -5.53 1.57 -3.94
N GLY A 34 -6.28 1.78 -2.84
CA GLY A 34 -6.64 0.70 -1.92
C GLY A 34 -7.56 -0.35 -2.56
N ALA A 35 -8.50 0.07 -3.38
CA ALA A 35 -9.35 -0.82 -4.18
C ALA A 35 -8.53 -1.56 -5.25
N SER A 36 -7.58 -0.90 -5.90
CA SER A 36 -6.69 -1.49 -6.90
C SER A 36 -5.80 -2.57 -6.29
N HIS A 37 -5.21 -2.32 -5.11
CA HIS A 37 -4.49 -3.33 -4.34
C HIS A 37 -5.38 -4.53 -4.03
N SER A 38 -6.62 -4.30 -3.56
CA SER A 38 -7.57 -5.38 -3.24
C SER A 38 -7.92 -6.21 -4.46
N LEU A 39 -8.19 -5.55 -5.59
CA LEU A 39 -8.52 -6.19 -6.85
C LEU A 39 -7.33 -7.01 -7.35
N TRP A 40 -6.11 -6.47 -7.25
CA TRP A 40 -4.90 -7.21 -7.57
C TRP A 40 -4.76 -8.44 -6.67
N PHE A 41 -4.91 -8.32 -5.35
CA PHE A 41 -4.84 -9.48 -4.43
C PHE A 41 -5.86 -10.55 -4.80
N VAL A 42 -7.12 -10.16 -5.08
CA VAL A 42 -8.17 -11.10 -5.48
C VAL A 42 -7.85 -11.75 -6.82
N THR A 43 -7.45 -10.96 -7.83
CA THR A 43 -7.17 -11.50 -9.16
C THR A 43 -5.92 -12.37 -9.17
N ASN A 44 -4.89 -12.02 -8.41
CA ASN A 44 -3.67 -12.80 -8.31
C ASN A 44 -3.90 -14.07 -7.51
N TRP A 45 -4.61 -14.03 -6.37
CA TRP A 45 -5.04 -15.24 -5.64
C TRP A 45 -5.84 -16.20 -6.53
N VAL A 46 -6.79 -15.69 -7.32
CA VAL A 46 -7.52 -16.51 -8.30
C VAL A 46 -6.55 -17.11 -9.33
N LYS A 47 -5.59 -16.33 -9.84
CA LYS A 47 -4.58 -16.83 -10.79
C LYS A 47 -3.67 -17.90 -10.18
N THR A 48 -3.07 -17.68 -9.01
CA THR A 48 -2.09 -18.59 -8.40
C THR A 48 -2.72 -19.79 -7.72
N GLU A 49 -3.85 -19.62 -7.01
CA GLU A 49 -4.43 -20.68 -6.16
C GLU A 49 -5.62 -21.40 -6.80
N ALA A 50 -6.30 -20.81 -7.79
CA ALA A 50 -7.45 -21.44 -8.46
C ALA A 50 -7.16 -21.85 -9.91
N ILE A 51 -6.53 -20.97 -10.71
CA ILE A 51 -6.32 -21.21 -12.14
C ILE A 51 -5.05 -22.04 -12.39
N ARG A 52 -3.92 -21.72 -11.76
CA ARG A 52 -2.64 -22.41 -12.00
C ARG A 52 -2.68 -23.92 -11.66
N PRO A 53 -3.28 -24.38 -10.53
CA PRO A 53 -3.45 -25.80 -10.25
C PRO A 53 -4.40 -26.48 -11.23
N ALA A 54 -5.46 -25.78 -11.65
CA ALA A 54 -6.42 -26.28 -12.64
C ALA A 54 -5.77 -26.41 -14.03
N MET A 55 -4.96 -25.46 -14.47
CA MET A 55 -4.25 -25.53 -15.75
C MET A 55 -3.15 -26.62 -15.75
N GLY A 56 -2.48 -26.83 -14.61
CA GLY A 56 -1.55 -27.96 -14.43
C GLY A 56 -2.23 -29.33 -14.52
N LEU A 57 -3.50 -29.43 -14.11
CA LEU A 57 -4.33 -30.64 -14.22
C LEU A 57 -4.81 -30.94 -15.66
N VAL A 58 -4.91 -29.92 -16.52
CA VAL A 58 -5.36 -30.06 -17.93
C VAL A 58 -4.17 -30.05 -18.92
N GLY A 59 -2.92 -30.00 -18.43
CA GLY A 59 -1.73 -29.98 -19.29
C GLY A 59 -1.57 -28.71 -20.13
N LEU A 60 -2.32 -27.65 -19.81
CA LEU A 60 -2.24 -26.34 -20.45
C LEU A 60 -1.34 -25.42 -19.61
N GLY A 61 -0.09 -25.85 -19.39
CA GLY A 61 0.95 -24.93 -18.93
C GLY A 61 1.28 -24.00 -20.08
N GLY A 62 0.76 -22.78 -20.04
CA GLY A 62 1.08 -21.74 -21.02
C GLY A 62 2.58 -21.56 -21.13
N GLN A 63 3.07 -21.67 -22.36
CA GLN A 63 4.41 -21.28 -22.75
C GLN A 63 4.45 -19.75 -22.69
N ASP A 64 5.31 -19.20 -21.84
CA ASP A 64 5.57 -17.77 -21.79
C ASP A 64 6.25 -17.38 -23.10
N ASP A 65 5.46 -16.83 -24.03
CA ASP A 65 5.97 -16.24 -25.26
C ASP A 65 6.60 -14.88 -24.93
N SER A 66 7.84 -14.90 -24.46
CA SER A 66 8.71 -13.72 -24.51
C SER A 66 9.22 -13.55 -25.93
N ASN A 67 8.59 -12.66 -26.69
CA ASN A 67 9.16 -12.14 -27.93
C ASN A 67 10.44 -11.36 -27.61
N GLU A 68 11.59 -11.99 -27.87
CA GLU A 68 12.85 -11.29 -28.07
C GLU A 68 12.79 -10.58 -29.43
N ALA A 69 12.63 -9.26 -29.40
CA ALA A 69 13.03 -8.40 -30.50
C ALA A 69 14.42 -7.85 -30.16
N SER A 70 15.41 -8.36 -30.86
CA SER A 70 16.78 -7.87 -30.90
C SER A 70 16.82 -6.55 -31.66
N ASP A 71 17.22 -5.49 -30.99
CA ASP A 71 18.01 -4.41 -31.57
C ASP A 71 19.10 -4.08 -30.53
N GLU A 72 20.36 -4.13 -30.96
CA GLU A 72 21.53 -3.72 -30.17
C GLU A 72 21.52 -2.20 -29.98
N GLU A 73 20.60 -1.68 -29.16
CA GLU A 73 20.81 -0.41 -28.46
C GLU A 73 21.69 -0.71 -27.24
N GLU A 74 22.80 0.03 -27.10
CA GLU A 74 23.57 0.14 -25.86
C GLU A 74 22.62 0.07 -24.66
N ASN A 75 22.69 -1.01 -23.87
CA ASN A 75 21.78 -1.20 -22.75
C ASN A 75 21.86 0.03 -21.81
N PRO A 76 20.88 0.96 -21.83
CA PRO A 76 21.02 2.20 -21.09
C PRO A 76 20.81 1.85 -19.62
N GLY A 77 21.90 1.78 -18.87
CA GLY A 77 21.87 1.55 -17.43
C GLY A 77 21.00 2.56 -16.67
N LEU A 78 20.87 2.37 -15.36
CA LEU A 78 20.13 3.31 -14.52
C LEU A 78 20.68 4.73 -14.67
N LYS A 79 19.79 5.71 -14.83
CA LYS A 79 20.13 7.11 -15.11
C LYS A 79 19.88 8.03 -13.93
N VAL A 80 18.83 7.79 -13.14
CA VAL A 80 18.45 8.65 -12.02
C VAL A 80 18.03 7.83 -10.80
N ILE A 81 18.62 8.10 -9.62
CA ILE A 81 18.29 7.40 -8.38
C ILE A 81 17.83 8.38 -7.32
N GLY A 82 16.58 8.24 -6.88
CA GLY A 82 16.08 8.84 -5.67
C GLY A 82 16.67 8.11 -4.45
N VAL A 83 17.60 8.77 -3.76
CA VAL A 83 18.31 8.24 -2.58
C VAL A 83 17.71 8.71 -1.26
N GLY A 84 16.62 9.47 -1.29
CA GLY A 84 15.88 9.82 -0.07
C GLY A 84 15.12 8.64 0.51
N TYR A 85 15.07 8.55 1.83
CA TYR A 85 14.21 7.61 2.53
C TYR A 85 12.74 7.79 2.17
N GLY A 86 11.94 6.75 2.33
CA GLY A 86 10.49 6.87 2.24
C GLY A 86 9.94 7.98 3.12
N ARG A 87 8.85 8.60 2.65
CA ARG A 87 8.17 9.76 3.28
C ARG A 87 8.90 11.10 3.16
N THR A 88 9.87 11.24 2.26
CA THR A 88 10.49 12.52 1.89
C THR A 88 9.91 13.14 0.61
N GLY A 89 8.82 12.57 0.07
CA GLY A 89 8.25 12.95 -1.22
C GLY A 89 8.71 12.07 -2.39
N THR A 90 9.24 10.89 -2.10
CA THR A 90 9.75 9.92 -3.08
C THR A 90 8.74 9.59 -4.20
N TYR A 91 7.46 9.42 -3.88
CA TYR A 91 6.46 9.11 -4.90
C TYR A 91 6.12 10.31 -5.80
N SER A 92 6.07 11.52 -5.23
CA SER A 92 5.98 12.75 -6.04
C SER A 92 7.17 12.88 -6.98
N LEU A 93 8.38 12.54 -6.52
CA LEU A 93 9.57 12.48 -7.36
C LEU A 93 9.43 11.40 -8.45
N THR A 94 8.93 10.21 -8.13
CA THR A 94 8.67 9.13 -9.11
C THR A 94 7.78 9.63 -10.26
N LEU A 95 6.62 10.23 -9.96
CA LEU A 95 5.73 10.76 -10.99
C LEU A 95 6.36 11.88 -11.80
N ALA A 96 7.19 12.72 -11.16
CA ALA A 96 7.92 13.77 -11.84
C ALA A 96 8.96 13.19 -12.81
N LEU A 97 9.73 12.18 -12.38
CA LEU A 97 10.71 11.49 -13.22
C LEU A 97 10.05 10.79 -14.40
N GLU A 98 8.90 10.13 -14.20
CA GLU A 98 8.13 9.52 -15.28
C GLU A 98 7.66 10.56 -16.31
N THR A 99 7.19 11.72 -15.84
CA THR A 99 6.81 12.84 -16.72
C THR A 99 8.00 13.35 -17.54
N LEU A 100 9.21 13.32 -16.97
CA LEU A 100 10.45 13.70 -17.63
C LEU A 100 11.05 12.59 -18.51
N GLY A 101 10.35 11.46 -18.68
CA GLY A 101 10.77 10.35 -19.55
C GLY A 101 11.70 9.34 -18.88
N PHE A 102 11.77 9.32 -17.55
CA PHE A 102 12.51 8.31 -16.78
C PHE A 102 11.52 7.36 -16.09
N PRO A 103 11.20 6.18 -16.68
CA PRO A 103 10.43 5.14 -16.00
C PRO A 103 11.04 4.83 -14.63
N CYS A 104 10.27 5.05 -13.57
CA CYS A 104 10.78 5.08 -12.20
C CYS A 104 10.18 3.98 -11.31
N LEU A 105 11.02 3.04 -10.87
CA LEU A 105 10.61 2.01 -9.93
C LEU A 105 10.51 2.61 -8.52
N HIS A 106 9.33 2.53 -7.92
CA HIS A 106 9.08 2.94 -6.54
C HIS A 106 8.64 1.73 -5.70
N THR A 107 8.78 1.80 -4.36
CA THR A 107 8.32 0.73 -3.45
C THR A 107 6.86 0.33 -3.68
N GLN A 108 6.03 1.29 -4.09
CA GLN A 108 4.63 1.04 -4.43
C GLN A 108 4.49 0.13 -5.66
N HIS A 109 5.42 0.14 -6.61
CA HIS A 109 5.38 -0.74 -7.79
C HIS A 109 5.82 -2.19 -7.48
N LEU A 110 6.40 -2.47 -6.30
CA LEU A 110 6.87 -3.83 -5.97
C LEU A 110 5.74 -4.86 -5.92
N HIS A 111 4.52 -4.46 -5.59
CA HIS A 111 3.38 -5.38 -5.65
C HIS A 111 2.92 -5.66 -7.09
N GLU A 112 3.14 -4.71 -8.01
CA GLU A 112 2.78 -4.82 -9.43
C GLU A 112 3.85 -5.57 -10.23
N SER A 113 5.08 -5.63 -9.69
CA SER A 113 6.24 -6.31 -10.28
C SER A 113 6.71 -7.47 -9.38
N PRO A 114 5.97 -8.60 -9.35
CA PRO A 114 6.24 -9.71 -8.43
C PRO A 114 7.60 -10.39 -8.67
N ASP A 115 8.09 -10.37 -9.91
CA ASP A 115 9.42 -10.83 -10.33
C ASP A 115 10.54 -9.99 -9.69
N ILE A 116 10.41 -8.67 -9.76
CA ILE A 116 11.32 -7.71 -9.11
C ILE A 116 11.29 -7.92 -7.60
N PHE A 117 10.11 -8.00 -7.00
CA PHE A 117 10.02 -8.20 -5.54
C PHE A 117 10.58 -9.57 -5.10
N HIS A 118 10.40 -10.60 -5.92
CA HIS A 118 10.99 -11.92 -5.68
C HIS A 118 12.52 -11.88 -5.72
N MET A 119 13.13 -11.13 -6.65
CA MET A 119 14.59 -10.98 -6.73
C MET A 119 15.19 -10.45 -5.42
N TRP A 120 14.60 -9.39 -4.82
CA TRP A 120 15.05 -8.94 -3.49
C TRP A 120 14.69 -9.91 -2.37
N THR A 121 13.53 -10.56 -2.44
CA THR A 121 13.10 -11.48 -1.39
C THR A 121 14.08 -12.64 -1.27
N GLU A 122 14.43 -13.29 -2.38
CA GLU A 122 15.35 -14.42 -2.38
C GLU A 122 16.82 -14.01 -2.24
N GLY A 123 17.22 -12.87 -2.83
CA GLY A 123 18.61 -12.42 -2.81
C GLY A 123 19.03 -11.68 -1.54
N VAL A 124 18.08 -11.08 -0.81
CA VAL A 124 18.39 -10.16 0.29
C VAL A 124 17.58 -10.45 1.55
N TYR A 125 16.24 -10.46 1.46
CA TYR A 125 15.39 -10.47 2.65
C TYR A 125 15.39 -11.83 3.35
N SER A 126 15.16 -12.91 2.61
CA SER A 126 15.19 -14.27 3.16
C SER A 126 16.58 -14.64 3.70
N PRO A 127 17.70 -14.42 2.97
CA PRO A 127 19.04 -14.65 3.51
C PRO A 127 19.33 -13.85 4.77
N SER A 128 18.90 -12.58 4.84
CA SER A 128 19.08 -11.75 6.05
C SER A 128 18.35 -12.34 7.26
N ILE A 129 17.14 -12.88 7.05
CA ILE A 129 16.34 -13.51 8.12
C ILE A 129 16.97 -14.83 8.56
N GLU A 130 17.41 -15.66 7.61
CA GLU A 130 18.07 -16.94 7.88
C GLU A 130 19.39 -16.76 8.63
N ALA A 131 20.17 -15.74 8.25
CA ALA A 131 21.41 -15.37 8.94
C ALA A 131 21.17 -14.63 10.26
N ASN A 132 19.92 -14.21 10.53
CA ASN A 132 19.55 -13.32 11.62
C ASN A 132 20.44 -12.06 11.68
N HIS A 133 20.76 -11.51 10.51
CA HIS A 133 21.56 -10.30 10.34
C HIS A 133 21.15 -9.59 9.05
N ALA A 134 20.71 -8.35 9.14
CA ALA A 134 20.26 -7.58 7.98
C ALA A 134 21.45 -7.09 7.16
N THR A 135 21.48 -7.49 5.89
CA THR A 135 22.49 -7.04 4.93
C THR A 135 21.82 -6.46 3.70
N LEU A 136 22.54 -5.61 2.94
CA LEU A 136 22.02 -5.12 1.66
C LEU A 136 22.10 -6.20 0.58
N GLY A 137 23.03 -7.16 0.67
CA GLY A 137 23.25 -8.11 -0.41
C GLY A 137 23.60 -7.42 -1.73
N GLU A 138 23.47 -8.12 -2.85
CA GLU A 138 23.81 -7.62 -4.19
C GLU A 138 22.63 -7.92 -5.15
N PRO A 139 21.60 -7.06 -5.19
CA PRO A 139 20.46 -7.25 -6.08
C PRO A 139 20.86 -7.08 -7.56
N ASP A 140 20.12 -7.73 -8.44
CA ASP A 140 20.37 -7.68 -9.88
C ASP A 140 19.81 -6.38 -10.51
N PHE A 141 20.64 -5.34 -10.58
CA PHE A 141 20.27 -4.10 -11.25
C PHE A 141 20.11 -4.25 -12.77
N ASP A 142 20.74 -5.24 -13.42
CA ASP A 142 20.56 -5.42 -14.87
C ASP A 142 19.17 -5.97 -15.17
N PHE A 143 18.64 -6.80 -14.27
CA PHE A 143 17.25 -7.22 -14.34
C PHE A 143 16.30 -6.02 -14.24
N LEU A 144 16.54 -5.03 -13.38
CA LEU A 144 15.71 -3.81 -13.38
C LEU A 144 15.71 -3.10 -14.73
N VAL A 145 16.89 -2.97 -15.32
CA VAL A 145 17.09 -2.30 -16.61
C VAL A 145 16.42 -3.08 -17.74
N SER A 146 16.48 -4.42 -17.70
CA SER A 146 15.82 -5.30 -18.69
C SER A 146 14.29 -5.24 -18.61
N ARG A 147 13.73 -4.87 -17.45
CA ARG A 147 12.30 -4.56 -17.27
C ARG A 147 11.93 -3.12 -17.68
N GLY A 148 12.86 -2.38 -18.26
CA GLY A 148 12.63 -1.04 -18.80
C GLY A 148 12.77 0.10 -17.79
N TRP A 149 13.16 -0.19 -16.54
CA TRP A 149 13.36 0.86 -15.55
C TRP A 149 14.65 1.64 -15.84
N ARG A 150 14.57 2.97 -15.71
CA ARG A 150 15.71 3.89 -15.88
C ARG A 150 15.93 4.76 -14.65
N ALA A 151 14.98 4.78 -13.73
CA ALA A 151 15.10 5.41 -12.43
C ALA A 151 14.55 4.53 -11.32
N THR A 152 14.99 4.80 -10.08
CA THR A 152 14.44 4.16 -8.89
C THR A 152 14.27 5.18 -7.77
N ALA A 153 13.31 5.00 -6.87
CA ALA A 153 13.14 5.84 -5.69
C ALA A 153 12.54 5.03 -4.52
N ASP A 154 12.69 5.56 -3.30
CA ASP A 154 12.20 4.94 -2.06
C ASP A 154 12.93 3.63 -1.68
N LEU A 155 12.59 3.06 -0.53
CA LEU A 155 13.23 1.88 0.05
C LEU A 155 12.60 0.60 -0.53
N PRO A 156 13.39 -0.41 -0.93
CA PRO A 156 14.79 -0.64 -0.57
C PRO A 156 15.80 0.11 -1.46
N MET A 157 15.44 0.51 -2.68
CA MET A 157 16.37 0.96 -3.72
C MET A 157 17.27 2.12 -3.29
N ALA A 158 16.73 3.08 -2.54
CA ALA A 158 17.47 4.24 -2.03
C ALA A 158 18.68 3.87 -1.15
N LEU A 159 18.77 2.64 -0.63
CA LEU A 159 19.91 2.17 0.18
C LEU A 159 21.10 1.69 -0.67
N TYR A 160 20.89 1.42 -1.95
CA TYR A 160 21.88 0.77 -2.82
C TYR A 160 22.73 1.75 -3.63
N TYR A 161 22.69 3.04 -3.30
CA TYR A 161 23.35 4.10 -4.08
C TYR A 161 24.86 3.90 -4.25
N GLU A 162 25.57 3.30 -3.29
CA GLU A 162 26.99 3.01 -3.44
C GLU A 162 27.25 1.94 -4.52
N GLN A 163 26.47 0.85 -4.51
CA GLN A 163 26.56 -0.21 -5.54
C GLN A 163 26.12 0.32 -6.91
N VAL A 164 25.06 1.13 -6.95
CA VAL A 164 24.57 1.76 -8.18
C VAL A 164 25.59 2.75 -8.74
N LEU A 165 26.23 3.57 -7.90
CA LEU A 165 27.30 4.48 -8.32
C LEU A 165 28.52 3.72 -8.87
N ALA A 166 28.87 2.58 -8.25
CA ALA A 166 29.96 1.74 -8.73
C ALA A 166 29.65 1.09 -10.08
N LYS A 167 28.40 0.67 -10.31
CA LYS A 167 27.97 -0.01 -11.55
C LYS A 167 27.65 0.95 -12.69
N TYR A 168 27.01 2.08 -12.38
CA TYR A 168 26.56 3.08 -13.34
C TYR A 168 27.15 4.45 -12.98
N PRO A 169 28.42 4.71 -13.33
CA PRO A 169 29.15 5.88 -12.85
C PRO A 169 28.60 7.21 -13.37
N ASP A 170 27.82 7.23 -14.45
CA ASP A 170 27.21 8.44 -15.01
C ASP A 170 25.82 8.74 -14.42
N CYS A 171 25.36 7.93 -13.47
CA CYS A 171 24.05 8.09 -12.87
C CYS A 171 23.95 9.39 -12.05
N LYS A 172 22.79 10.06 -12.12
CA LYS A 172 22.45 11.20 -11.26
C LYS A 172 21.67 10.73 -10.04
N PHE A 173 21.84 11.40 -8.91
CA PHE A 173 21.24 11.04 -7.63
C PHE A 173 20.48 12.22 -7.05
N ILE A 174 19.30 11.94 -6.50
CA ILE A 174 18.41 12.96 -5.93
C ILE A 174 18.11 12.57 -4.48
N LEU A 175 18.65 13.35 -3.54
CA LEU A 175 18.39 13.20 -2.12
C LEU A 175 17.17 14.04 -1.74
N THR A 176 16.00 13.40 -1.66
CA THR A 176 14.79 14.05 -1.17
C THR A 176 14.81 14.18 0.35
N THR A 177 14.55 15.39 0.87
CA THR A 177 14.59 15.69 2.30
C THR A 177 13.26 16.25 2.83
N ARG A 178 13.17 16.42 4.16
CA ARG A 178 12.05 17.05 4.87
C ARG A 178 12.57 18.21 5.70
N GLU A 179 11.65 19.04 6.19
CA GLU A 179 11.97 20.21 7.01
C GLU A 179 12.75 19.86 8.28
N SER A 180 12.53 18.67 8.85
CA SER A 180 13.34 18.10 9.92
C SER A 180 13.19 16.58 10.00
N SER A 181 14.14 15.92 10.67
CA SER A 181 14.09 14.48 10.96
C SER A 181 12.88 14.11 11.85
N GLU A 182 12.44 15.00 12.73
CA GLU A 182 11.20 14.84 13.51
C GLU A 182 9.94 14.83 12.64
N VAL A 183 9.87 15.72 11.65
CA VAL A 183 8.76 15.78 10.69
C VAL A 183 8.75 14.52 9.81
N TRP A 184 9.93 14.07 9.38
CA TRP A 184 10.08 12.80 8.68
C TRP A 184 9.60 11.62 9.53
N PHE A 185 10.11 11.47 10.76
CA PHE A 185 9.79 10.32 11.63
C PHE A 185 8.30 10.22 11.93
N ARG A 186 7.62 11.36 12.15
CA ARG A 186 6.16 11.36 12.35
C ARG A 186 5.42 10.74 11.16
N SER A 187 5.84 11.04 9.93
CA SER A 187 5.27 10.46 8.72
C SER A 187 5.64 8.99 8.56
N TRP A 188 6.92 8.65 8.79
CA TRP A 188 7.43 7.28 8.75
C TRP A 188 6.67 6.36 9.71
N ASN A 189 6.57 6.74 10.98
CA ASN A 189 5.89 5.96 12.02
C ASN A 189 4.41 5.72 11.71
N MET A 190 3.74 6.70 11.08
CA MET A 190 2.34 6.55 10.64
C MET A 190 2.22 5.53 9.51
N LEU A 191 3.08 5.61 8.49
CA LEU A 191 3.12 4.62 7.41
C LEU A 191 3.41 3.22 7.96
N THR A 192 4.45 3.05 8.78
CA THR A 192 4.87 1.73 9.27
C THR A 192 3.78 1.03 10.09
N LYS A 193 3.00 1.77 10.89
CA LYS A 193 1.85 1.21 11.62
C LYS A 193 0.73 0.73 10.70
N THR A 194 0.63 1.33 9.52
CA THR A 194 -0.43 1.06 8.55
C THR A 194 -0.08 -0.16 7.70
N ILE A 195 1.14 -0.22 7.16
CA ILE A 195 1.59 -1.30 6.26
C ILE A 195 1.87 -2.62 6.98
N THR A 196 2.10 -2.60 8.30
CA THR A 196 2.33 -3.82 9.09
C THR A 196 1.05 -4.57 9.41
N GLN A 197 -0.13 -3.93 9.43
CA GLN A 197 -1.36 -4.58 9.86
C GLN A 197 -1.71 -5.87 9.07
N PRO A 198 -1.65 -5.90 7.72
CA PRO A 198 -1.98 -7.12 6.97
C PRO A 198 -1.10 -8.32 7.35
N THR A 199 0.20 -8.10 7.60
CA THR A 199 1.15 -9.16 7.96
C THR A 199 0.82 -9.83 9.29
N GLN A 200 0.18 -9.10 10.22
CA GLN A 200 -0.21 -9.61 11.54
C GLN A 200 -1.28 -10.70 11.47
N TYR A 201 -2.17 -10.61 10.48
CA TYR A 201 -3.31 -11.52 10.33
C TYR A 201 -3.15 -12.54 9.20
N PHE A 202 -2.36 -12.19 8.17
CA PHE A 202 -2.28 -12.96 6.93
C PHE A 202 -0.86 -13.36 6.54
N GLY A 203 0.12 -13.26 7.45
CA GLY A 203 1.53 -13.62 7.19
C GLY A 203 1.79 -15.06 6.73
N PHE A 204 0.81 -15.97 6.90
CA PHE A 204 0.88 -17.35 6.40
C PHE A 204 0.67 -17.47 4.88
N MET A 205 0.11 -16.44 4.23
CA MET A 205 -0.08 -16.42 2.77
C MET A 205 1.24 -16.05 2.07
N SER A 206 1.61 -16.77 1.02
CA SER A 206 2.91 -16.65 0.33
C SER A 206 3.28 -15.21 -0.06
N HIS A 207 2.38 -14.47 -0.71
CA HIS A 207 2.63 -13.08 -1.10
C HIS A 207 2.75 -12.11 0.10
N ILE A 208 2.03 -12.39 1.19
CA ILE A 208 2.14 -11.61 2.43
C ILE A 208 3.40 -11.96 3.20
N ARG A 209 3.92 -13.19 3.04
CA ARG A 209 5.20 -13.62 3.59
C ARG A 209 6.37 -12.85 2.97
N SER A 210 6.40 -12.64 1.65
CA SER A 210 7.43 -11.79 1.02
C SER A 210 7.38 -10.35 1.55
N LEU A 211 6.17 -9.80 1.74
CA LEU A 211 5.97 -8.49 2.38
C LEU A 211 6.46 -8.50 3.84
N ASP A 212 6.17 -9.55 4.61
CA ASP A 212 6.63 -9.70 6.00
C ASP A 212 8.16 -9.75 6.05
N ASN A 213 8.81 -10.53 5.17
CA ASN A 213 10.26 -10.60 5.07
C ASN A 213 10.88 -9.23 4.77
N TYR A 214 10.31 -8.51 3.79
CA TYR A 214 10.71 -7.14 3.48
C TYR A 214 10.58 -6.20 4.69
N LEU A 215 9.45 -6.22 5.39
CA LEU A 215 9.22 -5.33 6.54
C LEU A 215 10.16 -5.65 7.71
N ARG A 216 10.43 -6.93 7.98
CA ARG A 216 11.41 -7.38 8.98
C ARG A 216 12.81 -6.86 8.66
N TRP A 217 13.24 -7.06 7.42
CA TRP A 217 14.52 -6.58 6.93
C TRP A 217 14.61 -5.05 7.01
N LEU A 218 13.61 -4.34 6.47
CA LEU A 218 13.54 -2.89 6.45
C LEU A 218 13.59 -2.31 7.87
N PHE A 219 12.84 -2.90 8.80
CA PHE A 219 12.79 -2.42 10.18
C PHE A 219 14.11 -2.71 10.90
N SER A 220 14.77 -3.84 10.62
CA SER A 220 16.12 -4.08 11.12
C SER A 220 17.09 -3.00 10.64
N ILE A 221 17.12 -2.70 9.34
CA ILE A 221 18.00 -1.68 8.76
C ILE A 221 17.71 -0.29 9.36
N VAL A 222 16.46 0.16 9.34
CA VAL A 222 16.08 1.51 9.79
C VAL A 222 16.23 1.68 11.30
N ASN A 223 15.97 0.64 12.11
CA ASN A 223 16.16 0.70 13.56
C ASN A 223 17.54 0.26 14.00
N LYS A 224 18.41 -0.17 13.07
CA LYS A 224 19.72 -0.77 13.34
C LYS A 224 19.62 -1.85 14.44
N ASP A 225 18.66 -2.77 14.29
CA ASP A 225 18.39 -3.82 15.28
C ASP A 225 17.90 -5.12 14.63
N ASP A 226 18.77 -6.12 14.58
CA ASP A 226 18.46 -7.43 13.99
C ASP A 226 17.37 -8.20 14.75
N LYS A 227 16.97 -7.78 15.95
CA LYS A 227 15.82 -8.38 16.66
C LYS A 227 14.52 -8.28 15.88
N TYR A 228 14.39 -7.33 14.94
CA TYR A 228 13.21 -7.24 14.07
C TYR A 228 13.10 -8.44 13.12
N LEU A 229 14.21 -9.09 12.75
CA LEU A 229 14.23 -10.23 11.83
C LEU A 229 13.47 -11.42 12.40
N SER A 230 13.59 -11.66 13.71
CA SER A 230 12.94 -12.78 14.40
C SER A 230 11.79 -12.34 15.32
N ALA A 231 11.36 -11.08 15.28
CA ALA A 231 10.34 -10.57 16.20
C ALA A 231 8.98 -11.27 16.01
N PRO A 232 8.23 -11.55 17.10
CA PRO A 232 6.89 -12.10 16.99
C PRO A 232 5.92 -11.06 16.41
N HIS A 233 4.82 -11.52 15.83
CA HIS A 233 3.71 -10.63 15.47
C HIS A 233 2.88 -10.25 16.72
N PRO A 234 2.35 -9.02 16.79
CA PRO A 234 2.56 -7.93 15.84
C PRO A 234 4.01 -7.41 15.88
N LEU A 235 4.58 -7.11 14.70
CA LEU A 235 5.93 -6.56 14.63
C LEU A 235 6.05 -5.31 15.52
N PRO A 236 7.14 -5.16 16.30
CA PRO A 236 7.36 -3.98 17.10
C PRO A 236 7.29 -2.71 16.25
N GLY A 237 6.81 -1.62 16.85
CA GLY A 237 6.82 -0.31 16.21
C GLY A 237 8.25 0.22 16.00
N GLN A 238 8.37 1.31 15.25
CA GLN A 238 9.66 1.98 15.03
C GLN A 238 10.18 2.62 16.32
N ILE A 239 11.48 2.48 16.60
CA ILE A 239 12.18 3.14 17.71
C ILE A 239 12.62 4.51 17.22
N LYS A 240 11.99 5.57 17.75
CA LYS A 240 12.15 6.95 17.27
C LYS A 240 13.61 7.37 17.13
N GLU A 241 14.38 7.24 18.19
CA GLU A 241 15.75 7.74 18.26
C GLU A 241 16.65 7.00 17.25
N ARG A 242 16.43 5.69 17.07
CA ARG A 242 17.20 4.88 16.12
C ARG A 242 16.81 5.15 14.68
N ALA A 243 15.51 5.26 14.39
CA ALA A 243 15.02 5.60 13.06
C ALA A 243 15.52 6.99 12.62
N ILE A 244 15.46 8.00 13.51
CA ILE A 244 15.99 9.34 13.25
C ILE A 244 17.50 9.30 13.00
N SER A 245 18.26 8.61 13.87
CA SER A 245 19.71 8.45 13.67
C SER A 245 20.03 7.77 12.34
N SER A 246 19.30 6.71 11.96
CA SER A 246 19.50 6.03 10.67
C SER A 246 19.25 6.95 9.49
N TYR A 247 18.17 7.72 9.53
CA TYR A 247 17.84 8.70 8.48
C TYR A 247 18.90 9.80 8.35
N GLU A 248 19.35 10.36 9.47
CA GLU A 248 20.38 11.41 9.48
C GLU A 248 21.74 10.88 9.02
N ASP A 249 22.12 9.68 9.46
CA ASP A 249 23.34 9.01 9.03
C ASP A 249 23.33 8.68 7.55
N HIS A 250 22.20 8.18 7.02
CA HIS A 250 22.02 7.92 5.59
C HIS A 250 22.20 9.20 4.78
N ASN A 251 21.48 10.27 5.14
CA ASN A 251 21.59 11.54 4.42
C ASN A 251 23.00 12.14 4.49
N ARG A 252 23.71 11.97 5.62
CA ARG A 252 25.10 12.39 5.74
C ARG A 252 26.00 11.58 4.81
N ARG A 253 25.90 10.25 4.85
CA ARG A 253 26.71 9.35 4.03
C ARG A 253 26.48 9.55 2.53
N VAL A 254 25.23 9.75 2.09
CA VAL A 254 24.91 10.12 0.70
C VAL A 254 25.68 11.35 0.25
N ARG A 255 25.74 12.42 1.07
CA ARG A 255 26.49 13.65 0.75
C ARG A 255 28.00 13.45 0.74
N GLU A 256 28.51 12.48 1.49
CA GLU A 256 29.94 12.17 1.55
C GLU A 256 30.41 11.33 0.35
N VAL A 257 29.58 10.38 -0.09
CA VAL A 257 29.95 9.40 -1.12
C VAL A 257 29.70 9.92 -2.53
N ILE A 258 28.55 10.56 -2.76
CA ILE A 258 28.12 10.91 -4.10
C ILE A 258 28.81 12.21 -4.53
N PRO A 259 29.48 12.25 -5.70
CA PRO A 259 30.08 13.47 -6.22
C PRO A 259 29.08 14.63 -6.31
N LYS A 260 29.50 15.84 -5.92
CA LYS A 260 28.62 17.02 -5.88
C LYS A 260 27.92 17.33 -7.22
N GLY A 261 28.57 17.06 -8.35
CA GLY A 261 27.99 17.25 -9.68
C GLY A 261 26.90 16.23 -10.04
N GLN A 262 26.82 15.12 -9.30
CA GLN A 262 25.85 14.04 -9.49
C GLN A 262 24.80 13.98 -8.39
N LEU A 263 24.81 14.91 -7.42
CA LEU A 263 23.88 14.94 -6.31
C LEU A 263 23.05 16.22 -6.32
N LEU A 264 21.73 16.06 -6.43
CA LEU A 264 20.77 17.11 -6.11
C LEU A 264 20.16 16.83 -4.74
N GLU A 265 20.37 17.75 -3.79
CA GLU A 265 19.55 17.79 -2.58
C GLU A 265 18.26 18.55 -2.89
N TYR A 266 17.12 17.91 -2.63
CA TYR A 266 15.85 18.36 -3.18
C TYR A 266 14.71 18.27 -2.16
N HIS A 267 13.97 19.35 -1.98
CA HIS A 267 12.69 19.36 -1.32
C HIS A 267 11.60 19.42 -2.38
N VAL A 268 10.68 18.45 -2.43
CA VAL A 268 9.60 18.35 -3.46
C VAL A 268 8.66 19.56 -3.57
N LYS A 269 8.78 20.52 -2.65
CA LYS A 269 8.04 21.81 -2.70
C LYS A 269 8.71 22.84 -3.61
N GLU A 270 9.96 22.62 -3.98
CA GLU A 270 10.70 23.47 -4.90
C GLU A 270 10.21 23.29 -6.35
N GLY A 271 9.49 22.20 -6.65
CA GLY A 271 8.84 21.99 -7.94
C GLY A 271 9.81 21.63 -9.06
N TRP A 272 9.43 21.93 -10.29
CA TRP A 272 10.11 21.43 -11.48
C TRP A 272 11.49 22.04 -11.73
N GLU A 273 11.67 23.33 -11.46
CA GLU A 273 12.84 24.09 -11.92
C GLU A 273 14.20 23.48 -11.51
N PRO A 274 14.50 23.24 -10.22
CA PRO A 274 15.79 22.64 -9.84
C PRO A 274 15.94 21.20 -10.34
N LEU A 275 14.84 20.46 -10.48
CA LEU A 275 14.86 19.09 -11.00
C LEU A 275 15.22 19.06 -12.49
N CYS A 276 14.55 19.88 -13.30
CA CYS A 276 14.81 20.02 -14.72
C CYS A 276 16.23 20.53 -14.98
N GLN A 277 16.68 21.54 -14.23
CA GLN A 277 18.04 22.07 -14.36
C GLN A 277 19.09 20.99 -14.08
N PHE A 278 18.93 20.26 -12.97
CA PHE A 278 19.86 19.21 -12.59
C PHE A 278 19.87 18.04 -13.58
N LEU A 279 18.71 17.66 -14.12
CA LEU A 279 18.58 16.60 -15.11
C LEU A 279 18.85 17.06 -16.55
N GLU A 280 19.20 18.34 -16.75
CA GLU A 280 19.47 18.95 -18.06
C GLU A 280 18.29 18.83 -19.04
N ILE A 281 17.07 18.99 -18.53
CA ILE A 281 15.85 18.96 -19.32
C ILE A 281 15.57 20.35 -19.90
N GLU A 282 15.69 20.49 -21.22
CA GLU A 282 15.45 21.76 -21.93
C GLU A 282 13.99 22.22 -21.81
N ASN A 283 13.04 21.31 -22.00
CA ASN A 283 11.60 21.60 -22.01
C ASN A 283 10.96 21.20 -20.67
N CYS A 284 11.23 22.00 -19.64
CA CYS A 284 10.68 21.75 -18.31
C CYS A 284 9.13 21.85 -18.31
N PRO A 285 8.40 20.92 -17.66
CA PRO A 285 6.94 20.95 -17.64
C PRO A 285 6.36 22.23 -17.02
N THR A 286 5.26 22.72 -17.59
CA THR A 286 4.50 23.88 -17.07
C THR A 286 3.30 23.48 -16.22
N THR A 287 3.03 22.17 -16.11
CA THR A 287 1.98 21.62 -15.26
C THR A 287 2.34 21.77 -13.78
N PRO A 288 1.37 21.74 -12.85
CA PRO A 288 1.66 21.69 -11.42
C PRO A 288 2.54 20.47 -11.08
N PHE A 289 3.52 20.65 -10.21
CA PHE A 289 4.36 19.55 -9.74
C PHE A 289 3.52 18.48 -9.02
N PRO A 290 3.76 17.17 -9.25
CA PRO A 290 2.96 16.10 -8.65
C PRO A 290 2.93 16.18 -7.12
N LYS A 291 1.72 16.19 -6.53
CA LYS A 291 1.49 16.15 -5.09
C LYS A 291 0.56 15.00 -4.74
N THR A 292 1.10 13.97 -4.10
CA THR A 292 0.41 12.71 -3.76
C THR A 292 1.05 12.08 -2.53
N ASN A 293 0.51 10.95 -2.07
CA ASN A 293 0.99 10.13 -0.97
C ASN A 293 0.94 10.89 0.37
N SER A 294 -0.13 11.67 0.56
CA SER A 294 -0.38 12.38 1.81
C SER A 294 -0.63 11.39 2.97
N ALA A 295 -0.51 11.86 4.22
CA ALA A 295 -0.82 11.02 5.38
C ALA A 295 -2.28 10.53 5.36
N THR A 296 -3.20 11.40 4.93
CA THR A 296 -4.62 11.09 4.78
C THR A 296 -4.83 10.04 3.69
N GLU A 297 -4.18 10.21 2.54
CA GLU A 297 -4.28 9.30 1.39
C GLU A 297 -3.85 7.87 1.77
N VAL A 298 -2.70 7.73 2.45
CA VAL A 298 -2.19 6.42 2.93
C VAL A 298 -3.16 5.76 3.92
N GLN A 299 -3.73 6.52 4.85
CA GLN A 299 -4.69 5.97 5.81
C GLN A 299 -5.96 5.48 5.11
N VAL A 300 -6.48 6.28 4.18
CA VAL A 300 -7.67 5.92 3.39
C VAL A 300 -7.39 4.71 2.51
N GLN A 301 -6.20 4.64 1.90
CA GLN A 301 -5.75 3.48 1.12
C GLN A 301 -5.80 2.19 1.92
N ALA A 302 -5.26 2.18 3.13
CA ALA A 302 -5.28 0.99 3.97
C ALA A 302 -6.69 0.59 4.41
N VAL A 303 -7.53 1.56 4.78
CA VAL A 303 -8.93 1.29 5.12
C VAL A 303 -9.68 0.74 3.91
N ALA A 304 -9.54 1.34 2.73
CA ALA A 304 -10.16 0.89 1.51
C ALA A 304 -9.69 -0.52 1.12
N ALA A 305 -8.39 -0.81 1.26
CA ALA A 305 -7.82 -2.12 0.99
C ALA A 305 -8.41 -3.24 1.88
N MET A 306 -8.93 -2.90 3.06
CA MET A 306 -9.65 -3.85 3.92
C MET A 306 -11.15 -3.87 3.66
N VAL A 307 -11.79 -2.70 3.55
CA VAL A 307 -13.26 -2.56 3.52
C VAL A 307 -13.86 -2.97 2.18
N VAL A 308 -13.21 -2.64 1.07
CA VAL A 308 -13.71 -2.95 -0.29
C VAL A 308 -13.89 -4.46 -0.48
N PRO A 309 -12.88 -5.33 -0.24
CA PRO A 309 -13.06 -6.77 -0.43
C PRO A 309 -14.05 -7.37 0.57
N LEU A 310 -14.10 -6.89 1.81
CA LEU A 310 -15.11 -7.33 2.79
C LEU A 310 -16.53 -7.02 2.32
N THR A 311 -16.74 -5.83 1.75
CA THR A 311 -18.05 -5.43 1.22
C THR A 311 -18.46 -6.34 0.08
N VAL A 312 -17.57 -6.59 -0.89
CA VAL A 312 -17.82 -7.53 -2.00
C VAL A 312 -18.13 -8.93 -1.47
N ALA A 313 -17.35 -9.43 -0.50
CA ALA A 313 -17.57 -10.74 0.11
C ALA A 313 -18.96 -10.85 0.77
N VAL A 314 -19.41 -9.81 1.49
CA VAL A 314 -20.75 -9.77 2.09
C VAL A 314 -21.83 -9.84 1.01
N PHE A 315 -21.69 -9.12 -0.10
CA PHE A 315 -22.63 -9.19 -1.22
C PHE A 315 -22.64 -10.57 -1.89
N VAL A 316 -21.46 -11.20 -2.08
CA VAL A 316 -21.37 -12.56 -2.64
C VAL A 316 -22.01 -13.58 -1.71
N VAL A 317 -21.70 -13.54 -0.41
CA VAL A 317 -22.31 -14.43 0.59
C VAL A 317 -23.83 -14.23 0.65
N PHE A 318 -24.28 -12.97 0.63
CA PHE A 318 -25.71 -12.67 0.60
C PHE A 318 -26.39 -13.17 -0.69
N TYR A 319 -25.73 -13.01 -1.85
CA TYR A 319 -26.21 -13.53 -3.13
C TYR A 319 -26.32 -15.06 -3.10
N LEU A 320 -25.27 -15.76 -2.66
CA LEU A 320 -25.26 -17.22 -2.54
C LEU A 320 -26.33 -17.71 -1.56
N PHE A 321 -26.46 -17.06 -0.40
CA PHE A 321 -27.52 -17.35 0.55
C PHE A 321 -28.92 -17.16 -0.07
N SER A 322 -29.15 -16.03 -0.75
CA SER A 322 -30.40 -15.74 -1.44
C SER A 322 -30.71 -16.77 -2.53
N PHE A 323 -29.72 -17.13 -3.33
CA PHE A 323 -29.82 -18.15 -4.37
C PHE A 323 -30.15 -19.53 -3.79
N LEU A 324 -29.49 -19.94 -2.71
CA LEU A 324 -29.76 -21.22 -2.04
C LEU A 324 -31.15 -21.25 -1.41
N ILE A 325 -31.61 -20.16 -0.80
CA ILE A 325 -32.98 -20.03 -0.27
C ILE A 325 -34.00 -20.12 -1.40
N GLN A 326 -33.79 -19.40 -2.50
CA GLN A 326 -34.68 -19.43 -3.65
C GLN A 326 -34.74 -20.82 -4.29
N LYS A 327 -33.59 -21.49 -4.45
CA LYS A 327 -33.51 -22.83 -5.02
C LYS A 327 -34.16 -23.90 -4.13
N SER A 328 -34.01 -23.78 -2.80
CA SER A 328 -34.53 -24.79 -1.85
C SER A 328 -35.99 -24.57 -1.46
N THR A 329 -36.49 -23.33 -1.50
CA THR A 329 -37.84 -22.97 -1.00
C THR A 329 -38.76 -22.40 -2.06
N GLY A 330 -38.25 -22.01 -3.23
CA GLY A 330 -39.00 -21.28 -4.26
C GLY A 330 -39.34 -19.83 -3.88
N LEU A 331 -38.92 -19.37 -2.70
CA LEU A 331 -39.22 -18.03 -2.17
C LEU A 331 -37.99 -17.13 -2.22
N THR A 332 -38.21 -15.83 -2.40
CA THR A 332 -37.15 -14.84 -2.13
C THR A 332 -36.83 -14.78 -0.63
N VAL A 333 -35.67 -14.25 -0.25
CA VAL A 333 -35.28 -14.11 1.16
C VAL A 333 -36.34 -13.37 1.98
N ILE A 334 -36.91 -12.28 1.44
CA ILE A 334 -37.96 -11.49 2.11
C ILE A 334 -39.24 -12.32 2.28
N GLN A 335 -39.65 -13.06 1.25
CA GLN A 335 -40.83 -13.93 1.32
C GLN A 335 -40.63 -15.06 2.33
N TRP A 336 -39.45 -15.68 2.35
CA TRP A 336 -39.09 -16.72 3.30
C TRP A 336 -39.07 -16.21 4.74
N LEU A 337 -38.49 -15.04 5.00
CA LEU A 337 -38.50 -14.39 6.31
C LEU A 337 -39.92 -14.09 6.78
N ASN A 338 -40.77 -13.55 5.90
CA ASN A 338 -42.17 -13.29 6.19
C ASN A 338 -42.95 -14.58 6.47
N HIS A 339 -42.67 -15.66 5.73
CA HIS A 339 -43.27 -16.96 5.97
C HIS A 339 -42.86 -17.54 7.33
N LYS A 340 -41.57 -17.49 7.68
CA LYS A 340 -41.07 -17.92 9.00
C LYS A 340 -41.65 -17.09 10.14
N ARG A 341 -41.73 -15.75 9.97
CA ARG A 341 -42.35 -14.84 10.95
C ARG A 341 -43.81 -15.18 11.20
N ARG A 342 -44.60 -15.42 10.14
CA ARG A 342 -46.00 -15.86 10.26
C ARG A 342 -46.12 -17.21 10.96
N GLY A 343 -45.28 -18.19 10.58
CA GLY A 343 -45.27 -19.51 11.22
C GLY A 343 -44.89 -19.45 12.71
N PHE A 344 -43.95 -18.57 13.08
CA PHE A 344 -43.57 -18.31 14.47
C PHE A 344 -44.70 -17.64 15.27
N LEU A 345 -45.34 -16.61 14.72
CA LEU A 345 -46.49 -15.93 15.34
C LEU A 345 -47.67 -16.89 15.55
N MET A 346 -47.96 -17.77 14.59
CA MET A 346 -49.01 -18.79 14.73
C MET A 346 -48.71 -19.80 15.86
N ARG A 347 -47.43 -20.16 16.08
CA ARG A 347 -47.02 -21.03 17.20
C ARG A 347 -47.12 -20.33 18.57
N LEU A 348 -46.91 -19.02 18.60
CA LEU A 348 -47.09 -18.20 19.82
C LEU A 348 -48.58 -18.01 20.15
N CYS A 349 -49.41 -17.64 19.18
CA CYS A 349 -50.85 -17.47 19.39
C CYS A 349 -51.60 -18.80 19.58
N GLY A 350 -51.12 -19.89 18.98
CA GLY A 350 -51.72 -21.23 19.09
C GLY A 350 -51.57 -21.90 20.46
N LYS A 351 -50.73 -21.39 21.36
CA LYS A 351 -50.62 -21.89 22.75
C LYS A 351 -51.63 -21.26 23.73
N GLY A 352 -52.42 -20.26 23.30
CA GLY A 352 -53.37 -19.55 24.17
C GLY A 352 -54.84 -19.98 24.07
N GLY A 353 -55.20 -20.93 23.21
CA GLY A 353 -56.60 -21.20 22.85
C GLY A 353 -57.13 -22.59 23.25
N LYS A 354 -57.09 -22.97 24.53
CA LYS A 354 -57.93 -24.08 25.03
C LYS A 354 -59.31 -23.52 25.40
N LYS A 355 -60.32 -23.85 24.60
CA LYS A 355 -61.76 -23.58 24.84
C LYS A 355 -62.16 -23.98 26.27
N ARG A 356 -62.76 -23.06 27.03
CA ARG A 356 -63.59 -23.38 28.20
C ARG A 356 -64.99 -23.74 27.69
N GLU A 357 -65.33 -25.02 27.72
CA GLU A 357 -66.73 -25.44 27.80
C GLU A 357 -67.26 -25.09 29.20
N VAL A 358 -68.29 -24.24 29.26
CA VAL A 358 -69.07 -24.04 30.48
C VAL A 358 -70.35 -24.86 30.32
N THR A 359 -70.37 -26.00 31.00
CA THR A 359 -71.56 -26.84 31.21
C THR A 359 -72.58 -26.08 32.06
N ALA A 360 -73.78 -25.88 31.53
CA ALA A 360 -74.95 -25.47 32.29
C ALA A 360 -75.52 -26.68 33.05
N ALA A 361 -75.52 -26.63 34.38
CA ALA A 361 -76.22 -27.59 35.24
C ALA A 361 -77.33 -26.86 35.99
N VAL A 362 -78.55 -27.35 35.77
CA VAL A 362 -79.81 -26.98 36.42
C VAL A 362 -79.82 -27.45 37.87
N GLY A 363 -80.37 -26.66 38.79
CA GLY A 363 -80.65 -27.08 40.17
C GLY A 363 -81.59 -26.11 40.88
N ALA A 364 -82.90 -26.35 40.73
CA ALA A 364 -83.98 -25.61 41.38
C ALA A 364 -83.93 -25.65 42.92
N LYS A 365 -84.38 -24.58 43.58
CA LYS A 365 -85.07 -24.69 44.86
C LYS A 365 -86.18 -23.64 45.01
N LYS A 366 -87.32 -24.16 45.44
CA LYS A 366 -88.68 -23.62 45.54
C LYS A 366 -88.90 -22.95 46.91
N ILE A 367 -90.09 -22.34 47.06
CA ILE A 367 -90.81 -21.91 48.29
C ILE A 367 -90.62 -20.39 48.54
N MET A 368 -91.65 -19.54 48.64
CA MET A 368 -93.09 -19.69 48.89
C MET A 368 -93.87 -18.57 48.19
#